data_AF-E0RQQ9-F1
#
_entry.id   AF-E0RQQ9-F1
#
_cell.length_a   1.000
_cell.length_b   1.000
_cell.length_c   1.000
_cell.angle_alpha   90.00
_cell.angle_beta   90.00
_cell.angle_gamma   90.00
#
_symmetry.space_group_name_H-M   'P 1'
#
loop_
_entity.id
_entity.type
_entity.pdbx_description
1 polymer ?
#
loop_
_entity_poly.entity_id
_entity_poly.type
_entity_poly.pdbx_seq_one_letter_code
_entity_poly.pdbx_strand_id
1 'polypeptide(L)'
;MNRWGSFLVFLSFLVSLVSCGGEEVSYREEVKRITSTSETPGEAKERLLAIDGRYPEKPLAKIHLGVLYLMEGRLEEAGAYLERALAFEKKEKLTEEEYYLLYGALSDYYTRKKDYASARSYAERALARSAEDALGIGVLLARSMVHLDDTEGAGAQYRAQWETKRDFFTQEDLTYFMRYLQEKGEWKPLREVALYSVERYGYRRGDGLILSSIAEKEGDWEESILWAFLDLWFLYKEGLYDRGAVVSRLNSVRETLLENRVKETEFSSALLFCRRIIEEEWDLGASLLEEFKTDNRTLPVSEFFRCIVAFHRERPVDISTLQEYVELEPFFKTQGIFYYYLWWAMSKGEGKYTFSTVQKVLEKAIYLLPADSEYQKESRSEIVRLLGLSPETTRYLLVTPEIDRTIEAFRQSGEKSLLRPLAYLLTLENNPYVDYAIQQLRQFSSFYDVKAYFEKIIPDPPARYRIRLQEIFGS
;
A
#
# COMPACT_ATOMS: atom_id res chain seq x y z
N MET A 1 -4.32 -4.34 -2.94
CA MET A 1 -5.12 -5.15 -3.89
C MET A 1 -4.15 -5.86 -4.83
N ASN A 2 -4.18 -7.19 -4.90
CA ASN A 2 -3.30 -7.96 -5.81
C ASN A 2 -3.58 -7.53 -7.26
N ARG A 3 -2.52 -7.35 -8.07
CA ARG A 3 -2.54 -6.98 -9.52
C ARG A 3 -3.49 -7.82 -10.40
N TRP A 4 -4.04 -8.90 -9.84
CA TRP A 4 -4.83 -9.92 -10.51
C TRP A 4 -6.28 -10.05 -10.00
N GLY A 5 -6.70 -9.23 -9.02
CA GLY A 5 -8.11 -9.19 -8.58
C GLY A 5 -9.06 -8.80 -9.72
N SER A 6 -8.62 -7.90 -10.60
CA SER A 6 -9.34 -7.53 -11.82
C SER A 6 -9.29 -8.66 -12.88
N PHE A 7 -8.22 -9.47 -12.91
CA PHE A 7 -8.04 -10.55 -13.89
C PHE A 7 -9.03 -11.71 -13.69
N LEU A 8 -9.43 -12.00 -12.45
CA LEU A 8 -10.44 -13.02 -12.13
C LEU A 8 -11.85 -12.61 -12.57
N VAL A 9 -12.17 -11.31 -12.59
CA VAL A 9 -13.47 -10.80 -13.06
C VAL A 9 -13.60 -10.94 -14.59
N PHE A 10 -12.49 -10.79 -15.32
CA PHE A 10 -12.47 -10.81 -16.79
C PHE A 10 -12.59 -12.21 -17.42
N LEU A 11 -12.37 -13.28 -16.65
CA LEU A 11 -12.58 -14.65 -17.12
C LEU A 11 -14.07 -14.99 -17.39
N SER A 12 -14.98 -14.07 -17.01
CA SER A 12 -16.44 -14.26 -16.99
C SER A 12 -17.21 -13.74 -18.23
N PHE A 13 -16.58 -13.02 -19.16
CA PHE A 13 -17.27 -12.47 -20.33
C PHE A 13 -16.93 -13.24 -21.60
N LEU A 14 -17.91 -13.97 -22.17
CA LEU A 14 -18.29 -13.90 -23.59
C LEU A 14 -19.19 -15.07 -24.04
N VAL A 15 -20.37 -14.72 -24.53
CA VAL A 15 -21.26 -15.57 -25.34
C VAL A 15 -21.15 -15.10 -26.79
N SER A 16 -20.75 -15.98 -27.71
CA SER A 16 -21.27 -16.04 -29.10
C SER A 16 -20.99 -17.41 -29.70
N LEU A 17 -22.05 -18.09 -30.15
CA LEU A 17 -22.04 -19.33 -30.92
C LEU A 17 -21.78 -19.05 -32.40
N VAL A 18 -20.85 -19.77 -33.05
CA VAL A 18 -21.04 -20.40 -34.37
C VAL A 18 -20.15 -21.65 -34.49
N SER A 19 -20.79 -22.72 -34.93
CA SER A 19 -20.35 -24.11 -35.11
C SER A 19 -19.41 -24.34 -36.31
N CYS A 20 -18.38 -25.17 -36.12
CA CYS A 20 -18.07 -26.38 -36.92
C CYS A 20 -16.85 -27.12 -36.33
N GLY A 21 -17.02 -28.41 -35.94
CA GLY A 21 -15.93 -29.31 -35.51
C GLY A 21 -16.13 -29.92 -34.11
N GLY A 22 -16.80 -31.07 -34.00
CA GLY A 22 -17.30 -31.61 -32.73
C GLY A 22 -16.28 -31.88 -31.61
N GLU A 23 -15.05 -32.28 -31.92
CA GLU A 23 -13.99 -32.47 -30.91
C GLU A 23 -13.26 -31.18 -30.54
N GLU A 24 -13.00 -30.31 -31.52
CA GLU A 24 -12.27 -29.05 -31.29
C GLU A 24 -13.11 -28.03 -30.50
N VAL A 25 -14.41 -27.98 -30.79
CA VAL A 25 -15.39 -27.21 -30.02
C VAL A 25 -15.46 -27.73 -28.59
N SER A 26 -15.50 -29.05 -28.38
CA SER A 26 -15.54 -29.65 -27.04
C SER A 26 -14.32 -29.29 -26.19
N TYR A 27 -13.11 -29.30 -26.75
CA TYR A 27 -11.89 -28.93 -26.02
C TYR A 27 -11.92 -27.45 -25.59
N ARG A 28 -12.22 -26.54 -26.52
CA ARG A 28 -12.24 -25.10 -26.22
C ARG A 28 -13.34 -24.74 -25.23
N GLU A 29 -14.52 -25.36 -25.36
CA GLU A 29 -15.61 -25.18 -24.40
C GLU A 29 -15.26 -25.71 -23.00
N GLU A 30 -14.54 -26.83 -22.92
CA GLU A 30 -14.11 -27.39 -21.63
C GLU A 30 -13.12 -26.46 -20.93
N VAL A 31 -12.11 -25.95 -21.66
CA VAL A 31 -11.15 -24.98 -21.11
C VAL A 31 -11.87 -23.68 -20.73
N LYS A 32 -12.73 -23.15 -21.61
CA LYS A 32 -13.50 -21.94 -21.34
C LYS A 32 -14.34 -22.08 -20.08
N ARG A 33 -15.00 -23.22 -19.87
CA ARG A 33 -15.83 -23.47 -18.69
C ARG A 33 -15.02 -23.45 -17.40
N ILE A 34 -13.84 -24.07 -17.38
CA ILE A 34 -12.96 -24.03 -16.21
C ILE A 34 -12.56 -22.59 -15.90
N THR A 35 -12.26 -21.82 -16.94
CA THR A 35 -11.83 -20.44 -16.77
C THR A 35 -13.01 -19.51 -16.45
N SER A 36 -14.23 -19.77 -16.92
CA SER A 36 -15.37 -18.89 -16.69
C SER A 36 -16.18 -19.22 -15.43
N THR A 37 -15.80 -20.24 -14.68
CA THR A 37 -16.50 -20.64 -13.45
C THR A 37 -15.90 -19.95 -12.23
N SER A 38 -16.67 -19.82 -11.16
CA SER A 38 -16.22 -19.31 -9.86
C SER A 38 -15.35 -20.32 -9.10
N GLU A 39 -14.53 -21.09 -9.81
CA GLU A 39 -13.59 -22.05 -9.25
C GLU A 39 -12.44 -21.34 -8.56
N THR A 40 -11.87 -21.98 -7.54
CA THR A 40 -10.62 -21.49 -6.95
C THR A 40 -9.48 -21.65 -7.97
N PRO A 41 -8.46 -20.77 -7.96
CA PRO A 41 -7.31 -20.90 -8.86
C PRO A 41 -6.61 -22.27 -8.79
N GLY A 42 -6.64 -22.93 -7.62
CA GLY A 42 -6.09 -24.27 -7.42
C GLY A 42 -6.88 -25.35 -8.18
N GLU A 43 -8.21 -25.35 -8.04
CA GLU A 43 -9.09 -26.30 -8.75
C GLU A 43 -9.00 -26.09 -10.27
N ALA A 44 -9.04 -24.84 -10.72
CA ALA A 44 -8.91 -24.51 -12.14
C ALA A 44 -7.58 -25.05 -12.71
N LYS A 45 -6.48 -24.88 -11.97
CA LYS A 45 -5.16 -25.40 -12.35
C LYS A 45 -5.13 -26.91 -12.46
N GLU A 46 -5.66 -27.64 -11.47
CA GLU A 46 -5.71 -29.11 -11.51
C GLU A 46 -6.49 -29.64 -12.71
N ARG A 47 -7.64 -29.02 -13.01
CA ARG A 47 -8.45 -29.39 -14.18
C ARG A 47 -7.76 -29.07 -15.49
N LEU A 48 -7.10 -27.92 -15.60
CA LEU A 48 -6.30 -27.55 -16.77
C LEU A 48 -5.11 -28.49 -16.99
N LEU A 49 -4.45 -28.97 -15.92
CA LEU A 49 -3.41 -30.00 -16.01
C LEU A 49 -3.96 -31.32 -16.59
N ALA A 50 -5.15 -31.73 -16.14
CA ALA A 50 -5.81 -32.92 -16.68
C ALA A 50 -6.22 -32.76 -18.15
N ILE A 51 -6.60 -31.56 -18.58
CA ILE A 51 -6.84 -31.25 -20.00
C ILE A 51 -5.53 -31.28 -20.79
N ASP A 52 -4.45 -30.66 -20.31
CA ASP A 52 -3.14 -30.68 -20.98
C ASP A 52 -2.63 -32.11 -21.19
N GLY A 53 -2.86 -33.00 -20.22
CA GLY A 53 -2.53 -34.42 -20.33
C GLY A 53 -3.37 -35.18 -21.37
N ARG A 54 -4.65 -34.83 -21.53
CA ARG A 54 -5.55 -35.42 -22.55
C ARG A 54 -5.31 -34.88 -23.95
N TYR A 55 -4.95 -33.60 -24.07
CA TYR A 55 -4.76 -32.87 -25.32
C TYR A 55 -3.39 -32.17 -25.37
N PRO A 56 -2.27 -32.91 -25.31
CA PRO A 56 -0.92 -32.35 -25.19
C PRO A 56 -0.48 -31.53 -26.41
N GLU A 57 -1.12 -31.72 -27.57
CA GLU A 57 -0.89 -30.96 -28.80
C GLU A 57 -1.70 -29.64 -28.87
N LYS A 58 -2.63 -29.41 -27.95
CA LYS A 58 -3.47 -28.20 -27.95
C LYS A 58 -2.88 -27.09 -27.06
N PRO A 59 -2.83 -25.83 -27.54
CA PRO A 59 -2.16 -24.74 -26.81
C PRO A 59 -3.00 -24.10 -25.70
N LEU A 60 -4.33 -24.04 -25.83
CA LEU A 60 -5.16 -23.21 -24.94
C LEU A 60 -5.00 -23.51 -23.44
N ALA A 61 -5.05 -24.78 -23.03
CA ALA A 61 -4.85 -25.17 -21.64
C ALA A 61 -3.47 -24.75 -21.12
N LYS A 62 -2.43 -24.83 -21.95
CA LYS A 62 -1.06 -24.39 -21.61
C LYS A 62 -0.98 -22.88 -21.42
N ILE A 63 -1.69 -22.10 -22.25
CA ILE A 63 -1.77 -20.64 -22.10
C ILE A 63 -2.34 -20.30 -20.71
N HIS A 64 -3.48 -20.88 -20.35
CA HIS A 64 -4.11 -20.63 -19.05
C HIS A 64 -3.28 -21.14 -17.87
N LEU A 65 -2.63 -22.30 -17.98
CA LEU A 65 -1.68 -22.78 -16.96
C LEU A 65 -0.52 -21.80 -16.78
N GLY A 66 0.07 -21.31 -17.87
CA GLY A 66 1.12 -20.30 -17.83
C GLY A 66 0.69 -19.03 -17.09
N VAL A 67 -0.51 -18.54 -17.37
CA VAL A 67 -1.10 -17.38 -16.67
C VAL A 67 -1.30 -17.65 -15.18
N LEU A 68 -1.88 -18.80 -14.81
CA LEU A 68 -2.07 -19.16 -13.39
C LEU A 68 -0.73 -19.26 -12.64
N TYR A 69 0.31 -19.83 -13.26
CA TYR A 69 1.64 -19.86 -12.66
C TYR A 69 2.25 -18.45 -12.52
N LEU A 70 2.05 -17.55 -13.49
CA LEU A 70 2.45 -16.13 -13.34
C LEU A 70 1.73 -15.44 -12.18
N MET A 71 0.45 -15.73 -11.98
CA MET A 71 -0.32 -15.22 -10.84
C MET A 71 0.23 -15.71 -9.50
N GLU A 72 0.66 -16.97 -9.45
CA GLU A 72 1.30 -17.59 -8.28
C GLU A 72 2.76 -17.16 -8.06
N GLY A 73 3.35 -16.40 -9.00
CA GLY A 73 4.77 -16.01 -8.95
C GLY A 73 5.75 -17.15 -9.29
N ARG A 74 5.24 -18.27 -9.81
CA ARG A 74 5.99 -19.46 -10.21
C ARG A 74 6.52 -19.31 -11.64
N LEU A 75 7.62 -18.57 -11.77
CA LEU A 75 8.09 -18.06 -13.06
C LEU A 75 8.61 -19.18 -13.98
N GLU A 76 9.29 -20.17 -13.43
CA GLU A 76 9.85 -21.30 -14.15
C GLU A 76 8.76 -22.18 -14.78
N GLU A 77 7.73 -22.51 -14.00
CA GLU A 77 6.59 -23.30 -14.47
C GLU A 77 5.76 -22.51 -15.49
N ALA A 78 5.56 -21.22 -15.26
CA ALA A 78 4.90 -20.34 -16.23
C ALA A 78 5.63 -20.38 -17.59
N GLY A 79 6.94 -20.19 -17.59
CA GLY A 79 7.78 -20.24 -18.80
C GLY A 79 7.64 -21.56 -19.54
N ALA A 80 7.73 -22.69 -18.83
CA ALA A 80 7.62 -24.01 -19.44
C ALA A 80 6.29 -24.23 -20.20
N TYR A 81 5.17 -23.76 -19.65
CA TYR A 81 3.88 -23.87 -20.32
C TYR A 81 3.71 -22.87 -21.46
N LEU A 82 4.12 -21.62 -21.28
CA LEU A 82 3.99 -20.57 -22.31
C LEU A 82 4.88 -20.84 -23.52
N GLU A 83 6.11 -21.32 -23.32
CA GLU A 83 7.01 -21.71 -24.41
C GLU A 83 6.47 -22.92 -25.19
N ARG A 84 5.90 -23.92 -24.48
CA ARG A 84 5.20 -25.04 -25.12
C ARG A 84 3.99 -24.55 -25.93
N ALA A 85 3.20 -23.61 -25.40
CA ALA A 85 2.08 -23.03 -26.13
C ALA A 85 2.53 -22.28 -27.39
N LEU A 86 3.60 -21.49 -27.28
CA LEU A 86 4.19 -20.75 -28.40
C LEU A 86 4.69 -21.67 -29.52
N ALA A 87 5.19 -22.87 -29.19
CA ALA A 87 5.61 -23.84 -30.20
C ALA A 87 4.47 -24.31 -31.14
N PHE A 88 3.20 -24.09 -30.75
CA PHE A 88 2.02 -24.39 -31.57
C PHE A 88 1.48 -23.18 -32.33
N GLU A 89 2.06 -21.99 -32.18
CA GLU A 89 1.61 -20.74 -32.82
C GLU A 89 1.41 -20.87 -34.34
N LYS A 90 2.31 -21.61 -35.01
CA LYS A 90 2.26 -21.83 -36.47
C LYS A 90 1.51 -23.10 -36.88
N LYS A 91 1.12 -23.94 -35.91
CA LYS A 91 0.54 -25.27 -36.14
C LYS A 91 -0.96 -25.31 -35.87
N GLU A 92 -1.44 -24.48 -34.96
CA GLU A 92 -2.82 -24.40 -34.53
C GLU A 92 -3.36 -22.98 -34.76
N LYS A 93 -4.61 -22.87 -35.22
CA LYS A 93 -5.23 -21.57 -35.45
C LYS A 93 -5.85 -21.07 -34.14
N LEU A 94 -5.10 -20.26 -33.41
CA LEU A 94 -5.64 -19.53 -32.26
C LEU A 94 -6.60 -18.42 -32.73
N THR A 95 -7.58 -18.07 -31.89
CA THR A 95 -8.38 -16.85 -32.08
C THR A 95 -7.53 -15.61 -31.77
N GLU A 96 -7.99 -14.43 -32.19
CA GLU A 96 -7.32 -13.17 -31.84
C GLU A 96 -7.22 -12.97 -30.32
N GLU A 97 -8.26 -13.35 -29.57
CA GLU A 97 -8.27 -13.34 -28.09
C GLU A 97 -7.22 -14.28 -27.50
N GLU A 98 -7.08 -15.49 -28.03
CA GLU A 98 -6.11 -16.47 -27.55
C GLU A 98 -4.67 -16.05 -27.89
N TYR A 99 -4.46 -15.43 -29.06
CA TYR A 99 -3.17 -14.79 -29.39
C TYR A 99 -2.85 -13.63 -28.45
N TYR A 100 -3.83 -12.77 -28.17
CA TYR A 100 -3.68 -11.66 -27.22
C TYR A 100 -3.27 -12.18 -25.84
N LEU A 101 -3.95 -13.21 -25.34
CA LEU A 101 -3.63 -13.82 -24.04
C LEU A 101 -2.24 -14.46 -24.02
N LEU A 102 -1.88 -15.26 -25.04
CA LEU A 102 -0.57 -15.89 -25.15
C LEU A 102 0.57 -14.87 -25.15
N TYR A 103 0.48 -13.86 -26.02
CA TYR A 103 1.53 -12.85 -26.13
C TYR A 103 1.57 -11.91 -24.93
N GLY A 104 0.41 -11.56 -24.35
CA GLY A 104 0.35 -10.79 -23.11
C GLY A 104 1.03 -11.52 -21.95
N ALA A 105 0.75 -12.82 -21.80
CA ALA A 105 1.39 -13.65 -20.78
C ALA A 105 2.90 -13.81 -21.01
N LEU A 106 3.34 -14.01 -22.26
CA LEU A 106 4.76 -14.03 -22.60
C LEU A 106 5.44 -12.68 -22.31
N SER A 107 4.76 -11.56 -22.56
CA SER A 107 5.28 -10.23 -22.23
C SER A 107 5.49 -10.06 -20.72
N ASP A 108 4.54 -10.45 -19.87
CA ASP A 108 4.71 -10.41 -18.41
C ASP A 108 5.82 -11.38 -17.94
N TYR A 109 5.87 -12.60 -18.50
CA TYR A 109 6.93 -13.57 -18.21
C TYR A 109 8.33 -12.99 -18.49
N TYR A 110 8.55 -12.45 -19.69
CA TYR A 110 9.85 -11.87 -20.05
C TYR A 110 10.16 -10.57 -19.30
N THR A 111 9.15 -9.76 -18.96
CA THR A 111 9.32 -8.59 -18.08
C THR A 111 9.86 -9.02 -16.71
N ARG A 112 9.29 -10.07 -16.11
CA ARG A 112 9.74 -10.60 -14.81
C ARG A 112 11.12 -11.25 -14.89
N LYS A 113 11.50 -11.78 -16.05
CA LYS A 113 12.87 -12.24 -16.35
C LYS A 113 13.86 -11.12 -16.67
N LYS A 114 13.40 -9.87 -16.77
CA LYS A 114 14.20 -8.71 -17.18
C LYS A 114 14.77 -8.81 -18.60
N ASP A 115 14.15 -9.64 -19.45
CA ASP A 115 14.41 -9.64 -20.89
C ASP A 115 13.41 -8.69 -21.56
N TYR A 116 13.72 -7.40 -21.48
CA TYR A 116 12.82 -6.33 -21.92
C TYR A 116 12.67 -6.28 -23.45
N ALA A 117 13.65 -6.77 -24.20
CA ALA A 117 13.57 -6.85 -25.66
C ALA A 117 12.49 -7.87 -26.09
N SER A 118 12.51 -9.06 -25.51
CA SER A 118 11.47 -10.07 -25.72
C SER A 118 10.12 -9.58 -25.19
N ALA A 119 10.09 -8.98 -24.00
CA ALA A 119 8.87 -8.45 -23.41
C ALA A 119 8.16 -7.41 -24.28
N ARG A 120 8.92 -6.44 -24.82
CA ARG A 120 8.45 -5.45 -25.79
C ARG A 120 7.88 -6.12 -27.04
N SER A 121 8.64 -7.03 -27.65
CA SER A 121 8.22 -7.71 -28.88
C SER A 121 6.89 -8.45 -28.69
N TYR A 122 6.72 -9.18 -27.59
CA TYR A 122 5.46 -9.86 -27.31
C TYR A 122 4.34 -8.90 -26.94
N ALA A 123 4.60 -7.79 -26.23
CA ALA A 123 3.57 -6.79 -25.95
C ALA A 123 3.03 -6.15 -27.24
N GLU A 124 3.90 -5.78 -28.17
CA GLU A 124 3.51 -5.24 -29.48
C GLU A 124 2.66 -6.25 -30.26
N ARG A 125 3.05 -7.53 -30.25
CA ARG A 125 2.28 -8.61 -30.88
C ARG A 125 0.94 -8.86 -30.21
N ALA A 126 0.82 -8.66 -28.91
CA ALA A 126 -0.46 -8.76 -28.20
C ALA A 126 -1.38 -7.61 -28.60
N LEU A 127 -0.91 -6.35 -28.51
CA LEU A 127 -1.71 -5.16 -28.80
C LEU A 127 -2.17 -5.10 -30.27
N ALA A 128 -1.45 -5.73 -31.19
CA ALA A 128 -1.90 -5.89 -32.58
C ALA A 128 -3.16 -6.78 -32.74
N ARG A 129 -3.54 -7.54 -31.69
CA ARG A 129 -4.64 -8.51 -31.68
C ARG A 129 -5.90 -7.98 -31.01
N SER A 130 -5.77 -7.04 -30.08
CA SER A 130 -6.90 -6.44 -29.37
C SER A 130 -6.63 -4.97 -29.05
N ALA A 131 -7.55 -4.11 -29.50
CA ALA A 131 -7.52 -2.69 -29.20
C ALA A 131 -8.05 -2.35 -27.79
N GLU A 132 -8.77 -3.27 -27.14
CA GLU A 132 -9.37 -3.05 -25.80
C GLU A 132 -8.32 -3.04 -24.68
N ASP A 133 -7.18 -3.68 -24.93
CA ASP A 133 -6.10 -3.91 -23.98
C ASP A 133 -6.60 -4.33 -22.58
N ALA A 134 -7.50 -5.31 -22.51
CA ALA A 134 -8.14 -5.74 -21.27
C ALA A 134 -7.14 -6.10 -20.15
N LEU A 135 -5.94 -6.57 -20.50
CA LEU A 135 -4.91 -7.01 -19.56
C LEU A 135 -3.87 -5.93 -19.22
N GLY A 136 -4.02 -4.70 -19.72
CA GLY A 136 -3.06 -3.62 -19.48
C GLY A 136 -1.67 -3.89 -20.05
N ILE A 137 -1.59 -4.58 -21.18
CA ILE A 137 -0.34 -4.90 -21.88
C ILE A 137 0.35 -3.62 -22.36
N GLY A 138 -0.39 -2.56 -22.63
CA GLY A 138 0.16 -1.24 -22.94
C GLY A 138 1.05 -0.69 -21.83
N VAL A 139 0.72 -0.96 -20.56
CA VAL A 139 1.57 -0.57 -19.42
C VAL A 139 2.84 -1.42 -19.35
N LEU A 140 2.75 -2.72 -19.65
CA LEU A 140 3.93 -3.60 -19.74
C LEU A 140 4.87 -3.21 -20.89
N LEU A 141 4.30 -2.78 -22.02
CA LEU A 141 5.03 -2.24 -23.16
C LEU A 141 5.83 -1.00 -22.75
N ALA A 142 5.15 -0.03 -22.13
CA ALA A 142 5.79 1.19 -21.64
C ALA A 142 6.93 0.88 -20.66
N ARG A 143 6.73 -0.04 -19.72
CA ARG A 143 7.79 -0.48 -18.80
C ARG A 143 8.99 -1.09 -19.52
N SER A 144 8.73 -1.93 -20.52
CA SER A 144 9.81 -2.52 -21.34
C SER A 144 10.57 -1.46 -22.11
N MET A 145 9.89 -0.44 -22.64
CA MET A 145 10.50 0.71 -23.32
C MET A 145 11.41 1.51 -22.37
N VAL A 146 10.98 1.76 -21.13
CA VAL A 146 11.83 2.44 -20.12
C VAL A 146 13.16 1.71 -19.94
N HIS A 147 13.13 0.39 -19.75
CA HIS A 147 14.35 -0.41 -19.53
C HIS A 147 15.20 -0.62 -20.80
N LEU A 148 14.69 -0.23 -21.96
CA LEU A 148 15.41 -0.20 -23.23
C LEU A 148 15.85 1.23 -23.62
N ASP A 149 15.83 2.16 -22.66
CA ASP A 149 16.18 3.57 -22.84
C ASP A 149 15.31 4.35 -23.86
N ASP A 150 14.12 3.82 -24.19
CA ASP A 150 13.12 4.46 -25.04
C ASP A 150 12.14 5.28 -24.18
N THR A 151 12.66 6.34 -23.54
CA THR A 151 11.92 7.15 -22.56
C THR A 151 10.75 7.93 -23.17
N GLU A 152 10.93 8.45 -24.38
CA GLU A 152 9.88 9.19 -25.11
C GLU A 152 8.73 8.25 -25.50
N GLY A 153 9.05 7.08 -26.05
CA GLY A 153 8.05 6.07 -26.41
C GLY A 153 7.31 5.55 -25.18
N ALA A 154 8.04 5.26 -24.10
CA ALA A 154 7.45 4.84 -22.82
C ALA A 154 6.48 5.90 -22.26
N GLY A 155 6.89 7.16 -22.23
CA GLY A 155 6.07 8.26 -21.72
C GLY A 155 4.79 8.48 -22.52
N ALA A 156 4.89 8.45 -23.86
CA ALA A 156 3.72 8.50 -24.74
C ALA A 156 2.78 7.31 -24.52
N GLN A 157 3.33 6.12 -24.33
CA GLN A 157 2.55 4.92 -24.07
C GLN A 157 1.87 4.96 -22.70
N TYR A 158 2.55 5.38 -21.63
CA TYR A 158 1.92 5.56 -20.32
C TYR A 158 0.77 6.57 -20.39
N ARG A 159 0.96 7.70 -21.09
CA ARG A 159 -0.11 8.68 -21.30
C ARG A 159 -1.34 8.06 -21.98
N ALA A 160 -1.14 7.28 -23.03
CA ALA A 160 -2.24 6.62 -23.74
C ALA A 160 -3.03 5.65 -22.85
N GLN A 161 -2.37 5.07 -21.84
CA GLN A 161 -2.97 4.09 -20.91
C GLN A 161 -3.54 4.71 -19.63
N TRP A 162 -3.25 5.98 -19.35
CA TRP A 162 -3.57 6.61 -18.06
C TRP A 162 -5.07 6.52 -17.71
N GLU A 163 -5.92 6.99 -18.61
CA GLU A 163 -7.37 7.10 -18.36
C GLU A 163 -8.08 5.76 -18.15
N THR A 164 -7.61 4.71 -18.82
CA THR A 164 -8.33 3.42 -18.87
C THR A 164 -7.65 2.31 -18.09
N LYS A 165 -6.34 2.42 -17.81
CA LYS A 165 -5.52 1.36 -17.21
C LYS A 165 -4.68 1.82 -16.02
N ARG A 166 -4.96 2.98 -15.39
CA ARG A 166 -4.24 3.45 -14.18
C ARG A 166 -4.06 2.36 -13.11
N ASP A 167 -5.02 1.46 -12.95
CA ASP A 167 -4.96 0.36 -11.97
C ASP A 167 -3.86 -0.69 -12.26
N PHE A 168 -3.36 -0.74 -13.49
CA PHE A 168 -2.24 -1.61 -13.88
C PHE A 168 -0.85 -1.01 -13.59
N PHE A 169 -0.77 0.31 -13.36
CA PHE A 169 0.49 0.97 -13.05
C PHE A 169 1.02 0.47 -11.70
N THR A 170 2.31 0.17 -11.66
CA THR A 170 3.08 -0.01 -10.44
C THR A 170 3.63 1.33 -9.96
N GLN A 171 4.14 1.36 -8.73
CA GLN A 171 4.79 2.56 -8.19
C GLN A 171 6.00 3.01 -9.04
N GLU A 172 6.72 2.05 -9.62
CA GLU A 172 7.82 2.32 -10.55
C GLU A 172 7.31 2.94 -11.86
N ASP A 173 6.24 2.40 -12.45
CA ASP A 173 5.63 2.97 -13.66
C ASP A 173 5.16 4.41 -13.44
N LEU A 174 4.49 4.68 -12.31
CA LEU A 174 4.06 6.04 -11.96
C LEU A 174 5.26 6.98 -11.80
N THR A 175 6.37 6.50 -11.23
CA THR A 175 7.59 7.31 -11.08
C THR A 175 8.17 7.71 -12.42
N TYR A 176 8.27 6.78 -13.38
CA TYR A 176 8.71 7.10 -14.73
C TYR A 176 7.73 8.01 -15.47
N PHE A 177 6.43 7.79 -15.32
CA PHE A 177 5.42 8.62 -15.97
C PHE A 177 5.43 10.05 -15.43
N MET A 178 5.55 10.23 -14.11
CA MET A 178 5.72 11.54 -13.48
C MET A 178 6.96 12.26 -14.01
N ARG A 179 8.10 11.56 -14.11
CA ARG A 179 9.33 12.14 -14.67
C ARG A 179 9.14 12.58 -16.12
N TYR A 180 8.51 11.76 -16.94
CA TYR A 180 8.20 12.11 -18.33
C TYR A 180 7.33 13.39 -18.41
N LEU A 181 6.26 13.47 -17.62
CA LEU A 181 5.39 14.66 -17.59
C LEU A 181 6.14 15.91 -17.10
N GLN A 182 7.02 15.75 -16.11
CA GLN A 182 7.89 16.81 -15.61
C GLN A 182 8.84 17.32 -16.70
N GLU A 183 9.50 16.43 -17.46
CA GLU A 183 10.39 16.79 -18.57
C GLU A 183 9.64 17.51 -19.70
N LYS A 184 8.35 17.22 -19.90
CA LYS A 184 7.47 17.93 -20.84
C LYS A 184 6.90 19.26 -20.29
N GLY A 185 7.11 19.55 -19.01
CA GLY A 185 6.54 20.73 -18.35
C GLY A 185 5.01 20.67 -18.21
N GLU A 186 4.45 19.46 -18.15
CA GLU A 186 3.00 19.22 -18.05
C GLU A 186 2.57 19.06 -16.60
N TRP A 187 2.49 20.19 -15.90
CA TRP A 187 2.29 20.24 -14.44
C TRP A 187 0.92 19.71 -14.00
N LYS A 188 -0.16 19.99 -14.75
CA LYS A 188 -1.51 19.53 -14.41
C LYS A 188 -1.66 18.00 -14.46
N PRO A 189 -1.32 17.31 -15.57
CA PRO A 189 -1.28 15.85 -15.58
C PRO A 189 -0.31 15.28 -14.54
N LEU A 190 0.85 15.93 -14.33
CA LEU A 190 1.81 15.49 -13.33
C LEU A 190 1.21 15.51 -11.91
N ARG A 191 0.47 16.56 -11.56
CA ARG A 191 -0.25 16.67 -10.28
C ARG A 191 -1.23 15.53 -10.08
N GLU A 192 -2.02 15.22 -11.10
CA GLU A 192 -3.00 14.12 -11.06
C GLU A 192 -2.33 12.77 -10.81
N VAL A 193 -1.25 12.47 -11.55
CA VAL A 193 -0.49 11.22 -11.41
C VAL A 193 0.17 11.15 -10.02
N ALA A 194 0.72 12.25 -9.52
CA ALA A 194 1.33 12.33 -8.20
C ALA A 194 0.30 12.07 -7.08
N LEU A 195 -0.86 12.72 -7.14
CA LEU A 195 -1.94 12.51 -6.16
C LEU A 195 -2.47 11.08 -6.20
N TYR A 196 -2.69 10.50 -7.38
CA TYR A 196 -3.08 9.09 -7.52
C TYR A 196 -2.02 8.14 -6.94
N SER A 197 -0.74 8.43 -7.15
CA SER A 197 0.37 7.66 -6.58
C SER A 197 0.33 7.65 -5.04
N VAL A 198 0.13 8.83 -4.44
CA VAL A 198 -0.01 9.00 -2.99
C VAL A 198 -1.25 8.28 -2.46
N GLU A 199 -2.41 8.43 -3.11
CA GLU A 199 -3.65 7.76 -2.72
C GLU A 199 -3.50 6.23 -2.75
N ARG A 200 -2.88 5.71 -3.82
CA ARG A 200 -2.75 4.28 -4.03
C ARG A 200 -1.69 3.65 -3.12
N TYR A 201 -0.54 4.28 -2.95
CA TYR A 201 0.60 3.69 -2.23
C TYR A 201 0.78 4.24 -0.81
N GLY A 202 0.03 5.28 -0.45
CA GLY A 202 0.21 6.03 0.79
C GLY A 202 1.32 7.06 0.66
N TYR A 203 1.17 8.16 1.40
CA TYR A 203 2.11 9.26 1.50
C TYR A 203 3.43 8.77 2.09
N ARG A 204 4.52 9.10 1.43
CA ARG A 204 5.88 8.80 1.87
C ARG A 204 6.61 10.12 2.11
N ARG A 205 7.62 10.06 2.97
CA ARG A 205 8.50 11.21 3.22
C ARG A 205 9.06 11.72 1.89
N GLY A 206 8.88 13.00 1.63
CA GLY A 206 9.31 13.66 0.39
C GLY A 206 8.23 13.75 -0.70
N ASP A 207 7.10 13.03 -0.59
CA ASP A 207 5.97 13.24 -1.50
C ASP A 207 5.40 14.67 -1.36
N GLY A 208 5.50 15.27 -0.16
CA GLY A 208 5.16 16.68 0.07
C GLY A 208 6.06 17.64 -0.70
N LEU A 209 7.37 17.40 -0.77
CA LEU A 209 8.28 18.20 -1.59
C LEU A 209 7.99 18.08 -3.10
N ILE A 210 7.61 16.89 -3.57
CA ILE A 210 7.22 16.69 -4.98
C ILE A 210 5.96 17.49 -5.30
N LEU A 211 4.90 17.34 -4.50
CA LEU A 211 3.63 18.06 -4.70
C LEU A 211 3.79 19.57 -4.50
N SER A 212 4.64 19.98 -3.56
CA SER A 212 5.01 21.39 -3.37
C SER A 212 5.66 21.99 -4.61
N SER A 213 6.60 21.26 -5.21
CA SER A 213 7.28 21.69 -6.44
C SER A 213 6.32 21.77 -7.62
N ILE A 214 5.36 20.85 -7.73
CA ILE A 214 4.34 20.87 -8.78
C ILE A 214 3.44 22.10 -8.62
N ALA A 215 2.92 22.35 -7.43
CA ALA A 215 2.07 23.51 -7.14
C ALA A 215 2.80 24.85 -7.39
N GLU A 216 4.08 24.95 -7.02
CA GLU A 216 4.93 26.10 -7.38
C GLU A 216 4.94 26.34 -8.90
N LYS A 217 5.11 25.27 -9.70
CA LYS A 217 5.14 25.40 -11.17
C LYS A 217 3.79 25.78 -11.78
N GLU A 218 2.69 25.51 -11.08
CA GLU A 218 1.35 25.97 -11.43
C GLU A 218 1.06 27.40 -10.95
N GLY A 219 1.94 27.97 -10.11
CA GLY A 219 1.77 29.29 -9.51
C GLY A 219 0.88 29.30 -8.26
N ASP A 220 0.55 28.14 -7.71
CA ASP A 220 -0.22 28.00 -6.46
C ASP A 220 0.73 27.91 -5.27
N TRP A 221 1.16 29.08 -4.80
CA TRP A 221 2.11 29.18 -3.69
C TRP A 221 1.52 28.74 -2.35
N GLU A 222 0.21 28.91 -2.14
CA GLU A 222 -0.45 28.48 -0.90
C GLU A 222 -0.48 26.94 -0.82
N GLU A 223 -0.89 26.26 -1.88
CA GLU A 223 -0.81 24.78 -1.97
C GLU A 223 0.64 24.30 -1.84
N SER A 224 1.57 24.98 -2.52
CA SER A 224 2.99 24.62 -2.47
C SER A 224 3.53 24.62 -1.06
N ILE A 225 3.20 25.64 -0.26
CA ILE A 225 3.60 25.74 1.14
C ILE A 225 2.95 24.67 1.99
N LEU A 226 1.65 24.38 1.80
CA LEU A 226 0.94 23.38 2.59
C LEU A 226 1.53 21.98 2.40
N TRP A 227 1.87 21.58 1.17
CA TRP A 227 2.50 20.29 0.91
C TRP A 227 3.90 20.18 1.52
N ALA A 228 4.72 21.22 1.40
CA ALA A 228 6.03 21.25 2.05
C ALA A 228 5.91 21.24 3.59
N PHE A 229 4.90 21.95 4.12
CA PHE A 229 4.63 21.98 5.55
C PHE A 229 4.12 20.64 6.06
N LEU A 230 3.39 19.86 5.27
CA LEU A 230 2.94 18.53 5.68
C LEU A 230 4.12 17.59 5.97
N ASP A 231 5.15 17.58 5.12
CA ASP A 231 6.40 16.84 5.37
C ASP A 231 7.06 17.34 6.67
N LEU A 232 7.14 18.66 6.85
CA LEU A 232 7.72 19.26 8.06
C LEU A 232 6.90 18.97 9.33
N TRP A 233 5.58 18.93 9.22
CA TRP A 233 4.64 18.61 10.29
C TRP A 233 4.83 17.18 10.77
N PHE A 234 4.93 16.22 9.85
CA PHE A 234 5.21 14.84 10.24
C PHE A 234 6.57 14.72 10.93
N LEU A 235 7.62 15.36 10.41
CA LEU A 235 8.93 15.35 11.05
C LEU A 235 8.92 16.01 12.44
N TYR A 236 8.16 17.09 12.61
CA TYR A 236 7.93 17.74 13.91
C TYR A 236 7.23 16.80 14.90
N LYS A 237 6.14 16.14 14.46
CA LYS A 237 5.40 15.17 15.28
C LYS A 237 6.17 13.89 15.56
N GLU A 238 7.13 13.53 14.72
CA GLU A 238 8.05 12.41 14.99
C GLU A 238 9.19 12.80 15.95
N GLY A 239 9.27 14.06 16.39
CA GLY A 239 10.32 14.55 17.29
C GLY A 239 11.66 14.79 16.59
N LEU A 240 11.69 14.82 15.25
CA LEU A 240 12.90 15.06 14.47
C LEU A 240 13.21 16.55 14.32
N TYR A 241 12.21 17.41 14.52
CA TYR A 241 12.39 18.86 14.66
C TYR A 241 11.70 19.35 15.93
N ASP A 242 12.30 20.34 16.58
CA ASP A 242 11.62 21.12 17.60
C ASP A 242 10.86 22.30 16.98
N ARG A 243 10.06 22.97 17.81
CA ARG A 243 9.25 24.13 17.41
C ARG A 243 10.10 25.24 16.79
N GLY A 244 11.28 25.53 17.36
CA GLY A 244 12.16 26.61 16.91
C GLY A 244 12.72 26.34 15.52
N ALA A 245 13.12 25.09 15.24
CA ALA A 245 13.61 24.65 13.94
C ALA A 245 12.52 24.77 12.86
N VAL A 246 11.27 24.39 13.17
CA VAL A 246 10.15 24.55 12.24
C VAL A 246 9.90 26.02 11.93
N VAL A 247 9.83 26.86 12.97
CA VAL A 247 9.63 28.32 12.82
C VAL A 247 10.74 28.99 12.00
N SER A 248 12.00 28.59 12.22
CA SER A 248 13.14 29.09 11.46
C SER A 248 13.04 28.72 9.97
N ARG A 249 12.61 27.50 9.65
CA ARG A 249 12.39 27.06 8.27
C ARG A 249 11.28 27.84 7.59
N LEU A 250 10.16 28.09 8.27
CA LEU A 250 9.07 28.91 7.72
C LEU A 250 9.52 30.35 7.41
N ASN A 251 10.38 30.93 8.25
CA ASN A 251 10.98 32.24 7.98
C ASN A 251 11.91 32.22 6.75
N SER A 252 12.76 31.20 6.63
CA SER A 252 13.64 31.05 5.47
C SER A 252 12.86 30.90 4.16
N VAL A 253 11.73 30.18 4.16
CA VAL A 253 10.84 30.08 3.00
C VAL A 253 10.26 31.46 2.64
N ARG A 254 9.77 32.23 3.62
CA ARG A 254 9.28 33.60 3.40
C ARG A 254 10.33 34.47 2.72
N GLU A 255 11.55 34.49 3.27
CA GLU A 255 12.66 35.29 2.75
C GLU A 255 12.99 34.89 1.32
N THR A 256 13.09 33.58 1.05
CA THR A 256 13.37 33.05 -0.28
C THR A 256 12.30 33.44 -1.31
N LEU A 257 11.01 33.39 -0.95
CA LEU A 257 9.92 33.76 -1.85
C LEU A 257 9.95 35.26 -2.19
N LEU A 258 10.23 36.11 -1.19
CA LEU A 258 10.37 37.56 -1.39
C LEU A 258 11.59 37.91 -2.26
N GLU A 259 12.73 37.25 -2.04
CA GLU A 259 13.93 37.40 -2.89
C GLU A 259 13.66 37.02 -4.35
N ASN A 260 12.84 35.99 -4.56
CA ASN A 260 12.38 35.56 -5.88
C ASN A 260 11.19 36.38 -6.42
N ARG A 261 10.86 37.51 -5.78
CA ARG A 261 9.83 38.48 -6.20
C ARG A 261 8.41 37.93 -6.25
N VAL A 262 8.12 36.85 -5.50
CA VAL A 262 6.75 36.41 -5.26
C VAL A 262 6.06 37.43 -4.35
N LYS A 263 4.85 37.86 -4.68
CA LYS A 263 4.15 38.86 -3.87
C LYS A 263 3.70 38.23 -2.56
N GLU A 264 3.93 38.92 -1.44
CA GLU A 264 3.56 38.41 -0.11
C GLU A 264 2.08 38.00 -0.02
N THR A 265 1.19 38.74 -0.70
CA THR A 265 -0.25 38.43 -0.79
C THR A 265 -0.60 37.11 -1.49
N GLU A 266 0.35 36.47 -2.15
CA GLU A 266 0.16 35.18 -2.84
C GLU A 266 0.45 33.98 -1.93
N PHE A 267 1.09 34.18 -0.77
CA PHE A 267 1.50 33.06 0.09
C PHE A 267 1.39 33.31 1.60
N SER A 268 1.17 34.57 2.02
CA SER A 268 1.25 34.98 3.43
C SER A 268 0.30 34.21 4.34
N SER A 269 -0.91 33.91 3.86
CA SER A 269 -1.92 33.21 4.65
C SER A 269 -1.49 31.77 4.95
N ALA A 270 -0.94 31.05 3.96
CA ALA A 270 -0.42 29.70 4.16
C ALA A 270 0.76 29.66 5.15
N LEU A 271 1.74 30.56 5.04
CA LEU A 271 2.85 30.60 6.01
C LEU A 271 2.40 30.98 7.41
N LEU A 272 1.50 31.96 7.52
CA LEU A 272 0.95 32.36 8.80
C LEU A 272 0.15 31.21 9.42
N PHE A 273 -0.67 30.50 8.62
CA PHE A 273 -1.38 29.31 9.05
C PHE A 273 -0.41 28.27 9.62
N CYS A 274 0.61 27.87 8.86
CA CYS A 274 1.60 26.88 9.29
C CYS A 274 2.24 27.26 10.63
N ARG A 275 2.58 28.55 10.80
CA ARG A 275 3.11 29.09 12.05
C ARG A 275 2.11 28.94 13.20
N ARG A 276 0.85 29.35 13.02
CA ARG A 276 -0.19 29.31 14.06
C ARG A 276 -0.47 27.88 14.53
N ILE A 277 -0.48 26.92 13.63
CA ILE A 277 -0.65 25.49 13.99
C ILE A 277 0.53 24.98 14.83
N ILE A 278 1.76 25.39 14.53
CA ILE A 278 2.94 25.02 15.32
C ILE A 278 2.98 25.71 16.69
N GLU A 279 2.46 26.93 16.76
CA GLU A 279 2.26 27.71 17.99
C GLU A 279 1.01 27.26 18.79
N GLU A 280 0.25 26.30 18.27
CA GLU A 280 -1.00 25.78 18.86
C GLU A 280 -2.11 26.85 19.01
N GLU A 281 -2.08 27.86 18.15
CA GLU A 281 -3.07 28.94 18.06
C GLU A 281 -4.21 28.53 17.11
N TRP A 282 -4.97 27.49 17.49
CA TRP A 282 -5.93 26.80 16.63
C TRP A 282 -7.06 27.68 16.08
N ASP A 283 -7.58 28.62 16.88
CA ASP A 283 -8.64 29.53 16.42
C ASP A 283 -8.15 30.46 15.30
N LEU A 284 -6.93 30.98 15.42
CA LEU A 284 -6.32 31.79 14.36
C LEU A 284 -5.99 30.93 13.14
N GLY A 285 -5.51 29.71 13.34
CA GLY A 285 -5.33 28.75 12.27
C GLY A 285 -6.63 28.47 11.49
N ALA A 286 -7.76 28.33 12.19
CA ALA A 286 -9.05 28.12 11.55
C ALA A 286 -9.48 29.30 10.67
N SER A 287 -9.37 30.53 11.18
CA SER A 287 -9.69 31.73 10.38
C SER A 287 -8.83 31.84 9.12
N LEU A 288 -7.54 31.49 9.21
CA LEU A 288 -6.64 31.53 8.06
C LEU A 288 -6.97 30.48 7.00
N LEU A 289 -7.47 29.30 7.37
CA LEU A 289 -7.95 28.31 6.41
C LEU A 289 -9.13 28.81 5.58
N GLU A 290 -10.00 29.63 6.17
CA GLU A 290 -11.15 30.23 5.46
C GLU A 290 -10.71 31.30 4.44
N GLU A 291 -9.53 31.91 4.65
CA GLU A 291 -8.95 32.95 3.82
C GLU A 291 -8.16 32.43 2.61
N PHE A 292 -7.86 31.13 2.54
CA PHE A 292 -7.14 30.54 1.41
C PHE A 292 -7.93 30.78 0.12
N LYS A 293 -7.24 31.31 -0.90
CA LYS A 293 -7.88 31.89 -2.11
C LYS A 293 -8.39 30.85 -3.10
N THR A 294 -8.02 29.62 -2.90
CA THR A 294 -8.12 28.54 -3.86
C THR A 294 -9.39 27.71 -3.64
N ASP A 295 -9.79 26.96 -4.68
CA ASP A 295 -10.74 25.85 -4.58
C ASP A 295 -10.18 24.65 -3.74
N ASN A 296 -9.15 24.90 -2.91
CA ASN A 296 -8.38 23.93 -2.12
C ASN A 296 -9.17 23.23 -1.01
N ARG A 297 -10.48 23.47 -0.90
CA ARG A 297 -11.41 22.78 0.02
C ARG A 297 -11.65 21.31 -0.35
N THR A 298 -10.89 20.77 -1.30
CA THR A 298 -10.96 19.39 -1.76
C THR A 298 -9.59 18.72 -1.81
N LEU A 299 -8.52 19.40 -1.41
CA LEU A 299 -7.18 18.80 -1.40
C LEU A 299 -6.96 17.96 -0.15
N PRO A 300 -6.34 16.77 -0.27
CA PRO A 300 -6.06 15.94 0.89
C PRO A 300 -5.24 16.63 1.98
N VAL A 301 -4.29 17.51 1.61
CA VAL A 301 -3.48 18.26 2.59
C VAL A 301 -4.29 19.32 3.34
N SER A 302 -5.16 20.07 2.64
CA SER A 302 -6.02 21.07 3.25
C SER A 302 -7.05 20.42 4.16
N GLU A 303 -7.68 19.34 3.71
CA GLU A 303 -8.66 18.57 4.48
C GLU A 303 -8.03 17.93 5.71
N PHE A 304 -6.80 17.40 5.58
CA PHE A 304 -6.04 16.90 6.73
C PHE A 304 -5.91 18.00 7.80
N PHE A 305 -5.41 19.18 7.42
CA PHE A 305 -5.21 20.27 8.37
C PHE A 305 -6.51 20.86 8.91
N ARG A 306 -7.58 20.94 8.11
CA ARG A 306 -8.91 21.34 8.55
C ARG A 306 -9.42 20.43 9.66
N CYS A 307 -9.33 19.11 9.47
CA CYS A 307 -9.72 18.14 10.50
C CYS A 307 -8.85 18.25 11.75
N ILE A 308 -7.53 18.40 11.61
CA ILE A 308 -6.63 18.61 12.76
C ILE A 308 -7.05 19.86 13.56
N VAL A 309 -7.31 20.98 12.88
CA VAL A 309 -7.78 22.22 13.53
C VAL A 309 -9.12 21.99 14.24
N ALA A 310 -10.07 21.32 13.59
CA ALA A 310 -11.38 21.00 14.18
C ALA A 310 -11.21 20.13 15.44
N PHE A 311 -10.38 19.08 15.40
CA PHE A 311 -10.13 18.21 16.56
C PHE A 311 -9.60 18.96 17.79
N HIS A 312 -8.86 20.06 17.58
CA HIS A 312 -8.33 20.87 18.66
C HIS A 312 -9.32 21.91 19.21
N ARG A 313 -10.31 22.33 18.40
CA ARG A 313 -11.28 23.38 18.74
C ARG A 313 -12.61 22.84 19.26
N GLU A 314 -13.11 21.78 18.64
CA GLU A 314 -14.46 21.26 18.89
C GLU A 314 -14.47 20.24 20.01
N ARG A 315 -15.42 20.39 20.94
CA ARG A 315 -15.65 19.46 22.05
C ARG A 315 -17.15 19.32 22.33
N PRO A 316 -17.78 18.16 22.04
CA PRO A 316 -17.21 16.97 21.39
C PRO A 316 -16.82 17.25 19.93
N VAL A 317 -15.88 16.47 19.40
CA VAL A 317 -15.58 16.45 17.95
C VAL A 317 -16.78 15.85 17.21
N ASP A 318 -17.24 16.51 16.14
CA ASP A 318 -18.37 16.03 15.36
C ASP A 318 -18.08 14.74 14.58
N ILE A 319 -19.10 13.88 14.45
CA ILE A 319 -18.98 12.60 13.73
C ILE A 319 -18.70 12.84 12.25
N SER A 320 -19.25 13.90 11.64
CA SER A 320 -18.98 14.19 10.22
C SER A 320 -17.49 14.51 10.00
N THR A 321 -16.86 15.27 10.89
CA THR A 321 -15.42 15.56 10.82
C THR A 321 -14.57 14.30 10.97
N LEU A 322 -14.98 13.35 11.82
CA LEU A 322 -14.30 12.05 11.92
C LEU A 322 -14.44 11.24 10.62
N GLN A 323 -15.62 11.27 9.97
CA GLN A 323 -15.85 10.59 8.69
C GLN A 323 -15.00 11.20 7.58
N GLU A 324 -14.98 12.53 7.46
CA GLU A 324 -14.12 13.27 6.53
C GLU A 324 -12.64 12.92 6.74
N TYR A 325 -12.19 12.82 8.00
CA TYR A 325 -10.82 12.42 8.29
C TYR A 325 -10.52 10.97 7.87
N VAL A 326 -11.48 10.04 8.04
CA VAL A 326 -11.32 8.64 7.62
C VAL A 326 -11.24 8.52 6.09
N GLU A 327 -11.93 9.38 5.33
CA GLU A 327 -11.84 9.42 3.87
C GLU A 327 -10.41 9.74 3.37
N LEU A 328 -9.58 10.37 4.20
CA LEU A 328 -8.16 10.64 3.89
C LEU A 328 -7.24 9.42 4.13
N GLU A 329 -7.76 8.31 4.67
CA GLU A 329 -6.94 7.11 4.95
C GLU A 329 -6.14 6.63 3.74
N PRO A 330 -6.67 6.54 2.51
CA PRO A 330 -5.89 6.08 1.35
C PRO A 330 -4.58 6.85 1.17
N PHE A 331 -4.61 8.17 1.38
CA PHE A 331 -3.45 9.06 1.30
C PHE A 331 -2.51 8.89 2.49
N PHE A 332 -3.00 8.75 3.71
CA PHE A 332 -2.16 8.81 4.92
C PHE A 332 -1.98 7.47 5.64
N LYS A 333 -2.35 6.35 5.03
CA LYS A 333 -2.31 5.00 5.64
C LYS A 333 -0.95 4.52 6.14
N THR A 334 0.11 5.16 5.69
CA THR A 334 1.52 4.91 6.04
C THR A 334 2.02 5.82 7.15
N GLN A 335 1.22 6.80 7.60
CA GLN A 335 1.59 7.79 8.59
C GLN A 335 1.01 7.44 9.96
N GLY A 336 1.85 7.08 10.94
CA GLY A 336 1.38 6.68 12.27
C GLY A 336 0.64 7.80 13.02
N ILE A 337 1.05 9.04 12.80
CA ILE A 337 0.45 10.22 13.41
C ILE A 337 -1.00 10.46 12.94
N PHE A 338 -1.36 10.01 11.73
CA PHE A 338 -2.74 10.06 11.24
C PHE A 338 -3.67 9.22 12.12
N TYR A 339 -3.29 7.97 12.40
CA TYR A 339 -4.07 7.09 13.27
C TYR A 339 -4.10 7.56 14.73
N TYR A 340 -3.00 8.14 15.21
CA TYR A 340 -2.97 8.78 16.52
C TYR A 340 -4.04 9.89 16.62
N TYR A 341 -4.09 10.80 15.65
CA TYR A 341 -5.05 11.90 15.66
C TYR A 341 -6.50 11.44 15.50
N LEU A 342 -6.76 10.40 14.69
CA LEU A 342 -8.08 9.78 14.60
C LEU A 342 -8.53 9.26 15.96
N TRP A 343 -7.70 8.45 16.62
CA TRP A 343 -8.01 7.95 17.97
C TRP A 343 -8.17 9.09 18.98
N TRP A 344 -7.26 10.06 18.95
CA TRP A 344 -7.26 11.19 19.87
C TRP A 344 -8.56 11.99 19.74
N ALA A 345 -9.01 12.27 18.52
CA ALA A 345 -10.29 12.93 18.25
C ALA A 345 -11.49 12.11 18.77
N MET A 346 -11.50 10.79 18.53
CA MET A 346 -12.52 9.89 19.08
C MET A 346 -12.56 9.94 20.63
N SER A 347 -11.42 10.13 21.29
CA SER A 347 -11.32 10.28 22.75
C SER A 347 -11.93 11.58 23.29
N LYS A 348 -12.11 12.59 22.43
CA LYS A 348 -12.69 13.89 22.78
C LYS A 348 -14.18 14.02 22.38
N GLY A 349 -14.72 13.05 21.64
CA GLY A 349 -16.14 13.02 21.26
C GLY A 349 -17.09 12.71 22.43
N GLU A 350 -18.37 12.41 22.13
CA GLU A 350 -19.42 12.12 23.13
C GLU A 350 -19.18 10.87 24.01
N GLY A 351 -18.00 10.26 23.93
CA GLY A 351 -17.41 9.58 25.06
C GLY A 351 -18.09 8.26 25.44
N LYS A 352 -17.85 7.23 24.64
CA LYS A 352 -17.71 5.81 25.05
C LYS A 352 -17.30 4.98 23.83
N TYR A 353 -16.05 4.54 23.80
CA TYR A 353 -15.63 3.46 22.92
C TYR A 353 -15.05 2.32 23.74
N THR A 354 -15.16 1.12 23.18
CA THR A 354 -14.56 -0.08 23.75
C THR A 354 -13.20 -0.32 23.14
N PHE A 355 -12.40 -1.20 23.76
CA PHE A 355 -11.17 -1.70 23.16
C PHE A 355 -11.40 -2.16 21.71
N SER A 356 -12.46 -2.93 21.46
CA SER A 356 -12.80 -3.44 20.12
C SER A 356 -13.05 -2.35 19.08
N THR A 357 -13.54 -1.17 19.47
CA THR A 357 -13.77 -0.04 18.55
C THR A 357 -12.46 0.56 18.05
N VAL A 358 -11.49 0.76 18.94
CA VAL A 358 -10.25 1.51 18.63
C VAL A 358 -9.03 0.63 18.44
N GLN A 359 -9.13 -0.69 18.69
CA GLN A 359 -8.01 -1.63 18.63
C GLN A 359 -7.18 -1.45 17.36
N LYS A 360 -7.79 -1.58 16.18
CA LYS A 360 -7.06 -1.50 14.90
C LYS A 360 -6.42 -0.12 14.67
N VAL A 361 -7.06 0.96 15.12
CA VAL A 361 -6.53 2.32 15.01
C VAL A 361 -5.29 2.48 15.89
N LEU A 362 -5.36 2.07 17.15
CA LEU A 362 -4.26 2.13 18.10
C LEU A 362 -3.10 1.20 17.71
N GLU A 363 -3.40 -0.04 17.27
CA GLU A 363 -2.38 -0.97 16.78
C GLU A 363 -1.62 -0.38 15.58
N LYS A 364 -2.33 0.24 14.63
CA LYS A 364 -1.73 0.85 13.44
C LYS A 364 -0.92 2.11 13.79
N ALA A 365 -1.41 2.94 14.71
CA ALA A 365 -0.65 4.07 15.24
C ALA A 365 0.68 3.58 15.86
N ILE A 366 0.61 2.59 16.76
CA ILE A 366 1.80 2.04 17.45
C ILE A 366 2.80 1.44 16.46
N TYR A 367 2.31 0.70 15.46
CA TYR A 367 3.15 0.02 14.47
C TYR A 367 3.92 0.97 13.55
N LEU A 368 3.31 2.11 13.21
CA LEU A 368 3.85 3.08 12.24
C LEU A 368 4.62 4.24 12.89
N LEU A 369 4.31 4.59 14.15
CA LEU A 369 5.01 5.66 14.86
C LEU A 369 6.45 5.26 15.22
N PRO A 370 7.38 6.24 15.31
CA PRO A 370 8.73 5.98 15.81
C PRO A 370 8.71 5.32 17.18
N ALA A 371 9.61 4.35 17.37
CA ALA A 371 9.80 3.69 18.65
C ALA A 371 10.06 4.70 19.76
N ASP A 372 9.42 4.53 20.90
CA ASP A 372 9.53 5.38 22.09
C ASP A 372 9.07 6.84 21.92
N SER A 373 8.43 7.19 20.80
CA SER A 373 7.77 8.50 20.67
C SER A 373 6.66 8.69 21.71
N GLU A 374 6.38 9.93 22.08
CA GLU A 374 5.32 10.26 23.04
C GLU A 374 3.96 9.76 22.55
N TYR A 375 3.66 9.95 21.26
CA TYR A 375 2.44 9.47 20.61
C TYR A 375 2.29 7.95 20.67
N GLN A 376 3.39 7.20 20.43
CA GLN A 376 3.36 5.74 20.53
C GLN A 376 3.08 5.30 21.98
N LYS A 377 3.74 5.96 22.95
CA LYS A 377 3.56 5.67 24.39
C LYS A 377 2.13 5.96 24.84
N GLU A 378 1.53 7.06 24.39
CA GLU A 378 0.16 7.42 24.70
C GLU A 378 -0.83 6.42 24.10
N SER A 379 -0.70 6.08 22.81
CA SER A 379 -1.52 5.04 22.18
C SER A 379 -1.41 3.69 22.88
N ARG A 380 -0.21 3.29 23.30
CA ARG A 380 0.00 2.04 24.05
C ARG A 380 -0.62 2.08 25.44
N SER A 381 -0.47 3.21 26.13
CA SER A 381 -1.07 3.43 27.46
C SER A 381 -2.60 3.37 27.40
N GLU A 382 -3.19 3.84 26.30
CA GLU A 382 -4.63 3.73 26.10
C GLU A 382 -5.08 2.28 25.94
N ILE A 383 -4.35 1.45 25.18
CA ILE A 383 -4.67 0.01 25.09
C ILE A 383 -4.61 -0.63 26.49
N VAL A 384 -3.57 -0.35 27.27
CA VAL A 384 -3.43 -0.85 28.65
C VAL A 384 -4.64 -0.44 29.50
N ARG A 385 -5.04 0.83 29.43
CA ARG A 385 -6.22 1.35 30.14
C ARG A 385 -7.50 0.62 29.72
N LEU A 386 -7.73 0.44 28.42
CA LEU A 386 -8.93 -0.21 27.88
C LEU A 386 -9.00 -1.70 28.20
N LEU A 387 -7.84 -2.35 28.40
CA LEU A 387 -7.75 -3.74 28.85
C LEU A 387 -7.85 -3.89 30.38
N GLY A 388 -7.90 -2.78 31.12
CA GLY A 388 -7.91 -2.80 32.59
C GLY A 388 -6.57 -3.23 33.22
N LEU A 389 -5.47 -3.11 32.48
CA LEU A 389 -4.13 -3.46 32.93
C LEU A 389 -3.50 -2.30 33.73
N SER A 390 -2.54 -2.63 34.59
CA SER A 390 -1.80 -1.63 35.37
C SER A 390 -0.89 -0.76 34.48
N PRO A 391 -0.83 0.57 34.66
CA PRO A 391 -0.01 1.46 33.82
C PRO A 391 1.49 1.09 33.73
N GLU A 392 2.04 0.44 34.76
CA GLU A 392 3.44 -0.01 34.80
C GLU A 392 3.73 -1.11 33.77
N THR A 393 2.68 -1.77 33.25
CA THR A 393 2.76 -2.83 32.25
C THR A 393 2.87 -2.32 30.82
N THR A 394 2.68 -1.02 30.57
CA THR A 394 2.73 -0.42 29.23
C THR A 394 3.99 -0.80 28.47
N ARG A 395 5.16 -0.81 29.11
CA ARG A 395 6.43 -1.16 28.46
C ARG A 395 6.56 -2.62 28.02
N TYR A 396 5.67 -3.50 28.48
CA TYR A 396 5.70 -4.93 28.15
C TYR A 396 4.59 -5.34 27.19
N LEU A 397 3.60 -4.48 26.97
CA LEU A 397 2.56 -4.73 25.99
C LEU A 397 3.18 -4.69 24.59
N LEU A 398 2.88 -5.68 23.77
CA LEU A 398 3.15 -5.68 22.32
C LEU A 398 1.83 -5.83 21.60
N VAL A 399 1.65 -5.07 20.53
CA VAL A 399 0.48 -5.23 19.65
C VAL A 399 0.70 -6.34 18.63
N THR A 400 -0.38 -6.82 18.01
CA THR A 400 -0.37 -7.91 17.02
C THR A 400 0.73 -7.74 15.96
N PRO A 401 0.88 -6.57 15.30
CA PRO A 401 1.95 -6.40 14.30
C PRO A 401 3.38 -6.44 14.86
N GLU A 402 3.59 -6.08 16.13
CA GLU A 402 4.90 -6.17 16.79
C GLU A 402 5.24 -7.62 17.15
N ILE A 403 4.24 -8.40 17.56
CA ILE A 403 4.36 -9.84 17.80
C ILE A 403 4.77 -10.53 16.49
N ASP A 404 4.06 -10.28 15.40
CA ASP A 404 4.35 -10.86 14.09
C ASP A 404 5.76 -10.51 13.59
N ARG A 405 6.13 -9.22 13.69
CA ARG A 405 7.48 -8.75 13.31
C ARG A 405 8.56 -9.45 14.15
N THR A 406 8.32 -9.64 15.44
CA THR A 406 9.27 -10.31 16.35
C THR A 406 9.44 -11.78 15.97
N ILE A 407 8.35 -12.49 15.71
CA ILE A 407 8.33 -13.91 15.32
C ILE A 407 9.03 -14.09 13.97
N GLU A 408 8.74 -13.24 13.00
CA GLU A 408 9.33 -13.32 11.67
C GLU A 408 10.82 -13.00 11.68
N ALA A 409 11.25 -11.97 12.42
CA ALA A 409 12.67 -11.66 12.59
C ALA A 409 13.44 -12.82 13.24
N PHE A 410 12.83 -13.50 14.21
CA PHE A 410 13.40 -14.73 14.79
C PHE A 410 13.47 -15.87 13.77
N ARG A 411 12.42 -16.13 12.98
CA ARG A 411 12.43 -17.17 11.95
C ARG A 411 13.54 -16.95 10.91
N GLN A 412 13.80 -15.70 10.54
CA GLN A 412 14.79 -15.35 9.53
C GLN A 412 16.22 -15.44 10.06
N SER A 413 16.46 -15.04 11.30
CA SER A 413 17.82 -14.93 11.88
C SER A 413 18.22 -16.11 12.76
N GLY A 414 17.26 -16.81 13.35
CA GLY A 414 17.48 -17.75 14.46
C GLY A 414 17.91 -17.08 15.78
N GLU A 415 17.95 -15.75 15.85
CA GLU A 415 18.46 -15.03 17.02
C GLU A 415 17.42 -14.99 18.15
N LYS A 416 17.61 -15.84 19.16
CA LYS A 416 16.70 -15.95 20.32
C LYS A 416 16.55 -14.67 21.13
N SER A 417 17.55 -13.79 21.12
CA SER A 417 17.51 -12.49 21.82
C SER A 417 16.27 -11.68 21.42
N LEU A 418 15.84 -11.81 20.16
CA LEU A 418 14.68 -11.13 19.58
C LEU A 418 13.37 -11.55 20.25
N LEU A 419 13.28 -12.75 20.84
CA LEU A 419 12.06 -13.22 21.53
C LEU A 419 11.90 -12.61 22.93
N ARG A 420 12.85 -11.79 23.39
CA ARG A 420 12.81 -11.16 24.72
C ARG A 420 11.54 -10.35 24.99
N PRO A 421 11.05 -9.50 24.08
CA PRO A 421 9.82 -8.75 24.31
C PRO A 421 8.61 -9.67 24.51
N LEU A 422 8.51 -10.78 23.78
CA LEU A 422 7.43 -11.76 23.95
C LEU A 422 7.46 -12.42 25.33
N ALA A 423 8.65 -12.68 25.88
CA ALA A 423 8.75 -13.20 27.24
C ALA A 423 8.17 -12.21 28.27
N TYR A 424 8.42 -10.91 28.13
CA TYR A 424 7.81 -9.91 29.02
C TYR A 424 6.31 -9.76 28.79
N LEU A 425 5.83 -9.83 27.55
CA LEU A 425 4.40 -9.85 27.25
C LEU A 425 3.68 -11.01 27.97
N LEU A 426 4.28 -12.21 27.97
CA LEU A 426 3.75 -13.38 28.67
C LEU A 426 3.75 -13.24 30.20
N THR A 427 4.31 -12.18 30.78
CA THR A 427 4.18 -11.89 32.23
C THR A 427 2.91 -11.12 32.57
N LEU A 428 2.22 -10.52 31.59
CA LEU A 428 1.05 -9.68 31.81
C LEU A 428 -0.19 -10.48 32.26
N GLU A 429 -1.23 -9.80 32.76
CA GLU A 429 -2.52 -10.43 32.99
C GLU A 429 -3.16 -10.91 31.67
N ASN A 430 -4.19 -11.76 31.76
CA ASN A 430 -4.82 -12.33 30.55
C ASN A 430 -5.42 -11.20 29.71
N ASN A 431 -5.06 -11.17 28.43
CA ASN A 431 -5.55 -10.21 27.47
C ASN A 431 -5.35 -10.76 26.04
N PRO A 432 -6.03 -10.17 25.02
CA PRO A 432 -5.99 -10.70 23.66
C PRO A 432 -4.59 -10.81 23.04
N TYR A 433 -3.66 -9.91 23.41
CA TYR A 433 -2.29 -9.93 22.88
C TYR A 433 -1.44 -11.05 23.46
N VAL A 434 -1.66 -11.39 24.73
CA VAL A 434 -1.03 -12.56 25.35
C VAL A 434 -1.52 -13.84 24.68
N ASP A 435 -2.84 -13.97 24.47
CA ASP A 435 -3.42 -15.16 23.83
C ASP A 435 -2.90 -15.32 22.40
N TYR A 436 -2.81 -14.22 21.66
CA TYR A 436 -2.21 -14.19 20.33
C TYR A 436 -0.73 -14.61 20.35
N ALA A 437 0.08 -14.09 21.29
CA ALA A 437 1.47 -14.48 21.42
C ALA A 437 1.66 -15.96 21.76
N ILE A 438 0.82 -16.53 22.64
CA ILE A 438 0.81 -17.97 22.95
C ILE A 438 0.55 -18.77 21.67
N GLN A 439 -0.47 -18.39 20.91
CA GLN A 439 -0.80 -19.06 19.64
C GLN A 439 0.37 -19.01 18.66
N GLN A 440 1.01 -17.85 18.50
CA GLN A 440 2.18 -17.70 17.63
C GLN A 440 3.38 -18.51 18.12
N LEU A 441 3.63 -18.61 19.43
CA LEU A 441 4.78 -19.34 19.95
C LEU A 441 4.64 -20.87 19.89
N ARG A 442 3.42 -21.41 19.85
CA ARG A 442 3.17 -22.87 19.75
C ARG A 442 3.80 -23.52 18.52
N GLN A 443 4.03 -22.77 17.45
CA GLN A 443 4.75 -23.26 16.28
C GLN A 443 6.20 -23.68 16.60
N PHE A 444 6.77 -23.15 17.70
CA PHE A 444 8.11 -23.46 18.17
C PHE A 444 8.11 -24.45 19.35
N SER A 445 6.98 -25.12 19.61
CA SER A 445 6.82 -26.05 20.75
C SER A 445 7.87 -27.18 20.76
N SER A 446 8.34 -27.61 19.58
CA SER A 446 9.37 -28.65 19.43
C SER A 446 10.81 -28.14 19.55
N PHE A 447 11.03 -26.82 19.66
CA PHE A 447 12.36 -26.21 19.68
C PHE A 447 12.86 -26.10 21.12
N TYR A 448 13.61 -27.11 21.57
CA TYR A 448 14.12 -27.20 22.95
C TYR A 448 14.93 -25.96 23.37
N ASP A 449 15.71 -25.41 22.44
CA ASP A 449 16.58 -24.26 22.72
C ASP A 449 15.81 -22.94 22.84
N VAL A 450 14.61 -22.84 22.24
CA VAL A 450 13.64 -21.76 22.46
C VAL A 450 12.99 -21.91 23.83
N LYS A 451 12.51 -23.11 24.20
CA LYS A 451 11.97 -23.39 25.55
C LYS A 451 12.98 -22.99 26.63
N ALA A 452 14.21 -23.48 26.53
CA ALA A 452 15.27 -23.20 27.48
C ALA A 452 15.65 -21.71 27.58
N TYR A 453 15.42 -20.94 26.50
CA TYR A 453 15.63 -19.50 26.52
C TYR A 453 14.55 -18.78 27.33
N PHE A 454 13.27 -19.08 27.09
CA PHE A 454 12.17 -18.51 27.87
C PHE A 454 12.26 -18.87 29.37
N GLU A 455 12.67 -20.09 29.71
CA GLU A 455 12.85 -20.49 31.12
C GLU A 455 13.91 -19.67 31.87
N LYS A 456 14.88 -19.09 31.17
CA LYS A 456 16.01 -18.36 31.76
C LYS A 456 15.88 -16.84 31.70
N ILE A 457 15.06 -16.31 30.80
CA ILE A 457 15.11 -14.89 30.43
C ILE A 457 14.48 -13.96 31.47
N ILE A 458 13.47 -14.43 32.20
CA ILE A 458 12.82 -13.67 33.27
C ILE A 458 13.33 -14.20 34.62
N PRO A 459 14.14 -13.42 35.37
CA PRO A 459 14.50 -13.76 36.74
C PRO A 459 13.24 -13.75 37.62
N ASP A 460 13.02 -14.84 38.36
CA ASP A 460 11.84 -15.05 39.21
C ASP A 460 10.49 -14.76 38.54
N PRO A 461 10.08 -15.57 37.54
CA PRO A 461 8.89 -15.26 36.77
C PRO A 461 7.62 -15.51 37.59
N PRO A 462 6.56 -14.70 37.38
CA PRO A 462 5.28 -14.89 38.04
C PRO A 462 4.68 -16.24 37.68
N ALA A 463 3.86 -16.84 38.57
CA ALA A 463 3.28 -18.17 38.37
C ALA A 463 2.57 -18.32 37.00
N ARG A 464 1.85 -17.27 36.55
CA ARG A 464 1.17 -17.25 35.25
C ARG A 464 2.10 -17.44 34.06
N TYR A 465 3.32 -16.90 34.13
CA TYR A 465 4.31 -17.06 33.07
C TYR A 465 4.71 -18.53 32.93
N ARG A 466 4.95 -19.20 34.06
CA ARG A 466 5.32 -20.64 34.08
C ARG A 466 4.21 -21.52 33.50
N ILE A 467 2.95 -21.23 33.84
CA ILE A 467 1.78 -21.93 33.28
C ILE A 467 1.72 -21.76 31.76
N ARG A 468 1.93 -20.54 31.25
CA ARG A 468 1.93 -20.27 29.81
C ARG A 468 3.08 -20.95 29.09
N LEU A 469 4.27 -21.05 29.70
CA LEU A 469 5.36 -21.83 29.11
C LEU A 469 5.00 -23.31 28.98
N GLN A 470 4.34 -23.89 29.99
CA GLN A 470 3.83 -25.27 29.90
C GLN A 470 2.77 -25.42 28.82
N GLU A 471 1.91 -24.43 28.64
CA GLU A 471 0.89 -24.43 27.57
C GLU A 471 1.51 -24.35 26.16
N ILE A 472 2.60 -23.59 26.00
CA ILE A 472 3.28 -23.42 24.71
C ILE A 472 4.18 -24.63 24.38
N PHE A 473 5.01 -25.07 25.32
CA PHE A 473 6.10 -26.02 25.07
C PHE A 473 5.88 -27.42 25.69
N GLY A 474 4.77 -27.64 26.39
CA GLY A 474 4.55 -28.86 27.15
C GLY A 474 5.42 -28.96 28.40
N SER A 475 5.27 -30.09 29.12
CA SER A 475 6.00 -30.41 30.35
C SER A 475 7.51 -30.38 30.14
#